data_AF-A0A972W237-F1
#
_entry.id   AF-A0A972W237-F1
#
_cell.length_a   1.000
_cell.length_b   1.000
_cell.length_c   1.000
_cell.angle_alpha   90.00
_cell.angle_beta   90.00
_cell.angle_gamma   90.00
#
_symmetry.space_group_name_H-M   'P 1'
#
loop_
_entity.id
_entity.type
_entity.pdbx_description
1 polymer ?
#
loop_
_entity_poly.entity_id
_entity_poly.type
_entity_poly.pdbx_seq_one_letter_code
_entity_poly.pdbx_strand_id
1 'polypeptide(L)'
;MSTLKRFFKDTLIYGIAAVLPRVINFLLVRVHTDALPTNNYAENTNFYIWAALFSVLLTFGMETAFFRFYKAEEKKDALVSTSFISVFASAVLFVILAFTFSDFFMKIFDFGGNPLQLKLLIGILAIDTLAVIPFAYLRASNLPVRYAVIKLINVG
;
A
#
# COMPACT_ATOMS: atom_id res chain seq x y z
N MET A 1 -14.32 10.16 32.42
CA MET A 1 -14.78 8.91 31.77
C MET A 1 -14.14 7.72 32.46
N SER A 2 -14.91 6.70 32.84
CA SER A 2 -14.39 5.47 33.46
C SER A 2 -13.33 4.79 32.58
N THR A 3 -12.24 4.35 33.19
CA THR A 3 -11.11 3.65 32.53
C THR A 3 -11.59 2.45 31.72
N LEU A 4 -12.63 1.75 32.19
CA LEU A 4 -13.25 0.63 31.49
C LEU A 4 -13.94 1.06 30.18
N LYS A 5 -14.62 2.22 30.21
CA LYS A 5 -15.29 2.79 29.02
C LYS A 5 -14.27 3.29 28.00
N ARG A 6 -13.11 3.78 28.44
CA ARG A 6 -12.00 4.14 27.56
C ARG A 6 -11.39 2.90 26.91
N PHE A 7 -11.12 1.85 27.71
CA PHE A 7 -10.62 0.57 27.21
C PHE A 7 -11.54 -0.05 26.16
N PHE A 8 -12.84 -0.17 26.43
CA PHE A 8 -13.80 -0.72 25.48
C PHE A 8 -13.86 0.10 24.18
N LYS A 9 -13.85 1.43 24.29
CA LYS A 9 -13.89 2.32 23.13
C LYS A 9 -12.63 2.17 22.28
N ASP A 10 -11.46 2.11 22.91
CA ASP A 10 -10.20 1.90 22.20
C ASP A 10 -10.16 0.53 21.55
N THR A 11 -10.51 -0.55 22.27
CA THR A 11 -10.57 -1.92 21.71
C THR A 11 -11.54 -2.04 20.54
N LEU A 12 -12.73 -1.42 20.61
CA LEU A 12 -13.67 -1.41 19.49
C LEU A 12 -13.12 -0.64 18.29
N ILE A 13 -12.55 0.54 18.51
CA ILE A 13 -12.00 1.37 17.42
C ILE A 13 -10.84 0.64 16.74
N TYR A 14 -9.89 0.10 17.50
CA TYR A 14 -8.75 -0.63 16.94
C TYR A 14 -9.15 -1.98 16.34
N GLY A 15 -10.11 -2.68 16.95
CA GLY A 15 -10.64 -3.95 16.44
C GLY A 15 -11.35 -3.76 15.10
N ILE A 16 -12.22 -2.75 15.01
CA ILE A 16 -12.88 -2.39 13.75
C ILE A 16 -11.84 -1.93 12.72
N ALA A 17 -10.89 -1.06 13.07
CA ALA A 17 -9.85 -0.61 12.14
C ALA A 17 -8.96 -1.75 11.61
N ALA A 18 -8.79 -2.84 12.37
CA ALA A 18 -8.04 -4.01 11.94
C ALA A 18 -8.85 -4.97 11.05
N VAL A 19 -10.15 -5.12 11.33
CA VAL A 19 -11.02 -6.13 10.68
C VAL A 19 -11.73 -5.57 9.44
N LEU A 20 -12.15 -4.31 9.46
CA LEU A 20 -12.94 -3.70 8.38
C LEU A 20 -12.27 -3.82 7.00
N PRO A 21 -10.95 -3.55 6.84
CA PRO A 21 -10.29 -3.69 5.53
C PRO A 21 -10.33 -5.13 4.99
N ARG A 22 -10.31 -6.13 5.87
CA ARG A 22 -10.38 -7.55 5.49
C ARG A 22 -11.78 -7.93 5.03
N VAL A 23 -12.81 -7.42 5.70
CA VAL A 23 -14.21 -7.64 5.31
C VAL A 23 -14.51 -6.99 3.96
N ILE A 24 -14.00 -5.78 3.73
CA ILE A 24 -14.13 -5.11 2.42
C ILE A 24 -13.46 -5.94 1.31
N ASN A 25 -12.23 -6.43 1.53
CA ASN A 25 -11.55 -7.32 0.58
C ASN A 25 -12.36 -8.61 0.33
N PHE A 26 -12.91 -9.22 1.37
CA PHE A 26 -13.73 -10.43 1.23
C PHE A 26 -15.00 -10.19 0.40
N LEU A 27 -15.67 -9.04 0.59
CA LEU A 27 -16.82 -8.67 -0.22
C LEU A 27 -16.44 -8.36 -1.67
N LEU A 28 -15.29 -7.71 -1.89
CA LEU A 28 -14.76 -7.42 -3.23
C LEU A 28 -14.48 -8.70 -4.02
N VAL A 29 -14.00 -9.76 -3.38
CA VAL A 29 -13.80 -11.07 -4.04
C VAL A 29 -15.13 -11.56 -4.62
N ARG A 30 -16.22 -11.53 -3.85
CA ARG A 30 -17.53 -11.97 -4.34
C ARG A 30 -18.03 -11.14 -5.52
N VAL A 31 -17.87 -9.82 -5.46
CA VAL A 31 -18.20 -8.91 -6.58
C VAL A 31 -17.36 -9.25 -7.82
N HIS A 32 -16.06 -9.50 -7.67
CA HIS A 32 -15.20 -9.91 -8.79
C HIS A 32 -15.61 -11.27 -9.37
N THR A 33 -16.04 -12.21 -8.53
CA THR A 33 -16.46 -13.56 -8.97
C THR A 33 -17.80 -13.55 -9.69
N ASP A 34 -18.73 -12.68 -9.27
CA ASP A 34 -20.07 -12.58 -9.89
C ASP A 34 -20.07 -11.72 -11.17
N ALA A 35 -19.12 -10.78 -11.33
CA ALA A 35 -19.11 -9.82 -12.44
C ALA A 35 -18.17 -10.18 -13.62
N LEU A 36 -17.19 -11.08 -13.45
CA LEU A 36 -16.17 -11.38 -14.48
C LEU A 36 -16.33 -12.80 -15.07
N PRO A 37 -16.37 -12.97 -16.41
CA PRO A 37 -16.27 -14.28 -17.03
C PRO A 37 -14.91 -14.93 -16.76
N THR A 38 -14.87 -16.26 -16.68
CA THR A 38 -13.73 -17.09 -16.24
C THR A 38 -12.38 -16.78 -16.91
N ASN A 39 -12.38 -16.27 -18.14
CA ASN A 39 -11.16 -15.92 -18.87
C ASN A 39 -10.46 -14.65 -18.31
N ASN A 40 -11.22 -13.67 -17.82
CA ASN A 40 -10.67 -12.42 -17.27
C ASN A 40 -10.18 -12.57 -15.83
N TYR A 41 -10.52 -13.68 -15.17
CA TYR A 41 -10.13 -13.94 -13.78
C TYR A 41 -8.65 -14.34 -13.67
N ALA A 42 -8.12 -15.03 -14.68
CA ALA A 42 -6.71 -15.43 -14.74
C ALA A 42 -5.78 -14.22 -14.92
N GLU A 43 -6.12 -13.29 -15.83
CA GLU A 43 -5.39 -12.04 -16.02
C GLU A 43 -5.38 -11.18 -14.75
N ASN A 44 -6.54 -11.04 -14.09
CA ASN A 44 -6.65 -10.25 -12.87
C ASN A 44 -5.85 -10.87 -11.71
N THR A 45 -5.86 -12.20 -11.58
CA THR A 45 -5.06 -12.90 -10.56
C THR A 45 -3.57 -12.67 -10.78
N ASN A 46 -3.11 -12.75 -12.04
CA ASN A 46 -1.72 -12.52 -12.40
C ASN A 46 -1.29 -11.06 -12.10
N PHE A 47 -2.16 -10.09 -12.40
CA PHE A 47 -1.96 -8.69 -12.02
C PHE A 47 -1.72 -8.52 -10.50
N TYR A 48 -2.58 -9.11 -9.66
CA TYR A 48 -2.44 -9.01 -8.21
C TYR A 48 -1.22 -9.72 -7.65
N ILE A 49 -0.78 -10.84 -8.24
CA ILE A 49 0.45 -11.52 -7.85
C ILE A 49 1.66 -10.60 -8.06
N TRP A 50 1.77 -10.01 -9.25
CA TRP A 50 2.87 -9.09 -9.55
C TRP A 50 2.79 -7.81 -8.71
N ALA A 51 1.60 -7.26 -8.52
CA ALA A 51 1.39 -6.11 -7.63
C ALA A 51 1.88 -6.41 -6.21
N ALA A 52 1.53 -7.57 -5.64
CA ALA A 52 1.95 -7.96 -4.30
C ALA A 52 3.48 -8.14 -4.20
N LEU A 53 4.10 -8.80 -5.19
CA LEU A 53 5.55 -9.01 -5.21
C LEU A 53 6.32 -7.69 -5.29
N PHE A 54 5.95 -6.80 -6.21
CA PHE A 54 6.61 -5.52 -6.37
C PHE A 54 6.33 -4.55 -5.21
N SER A 55 5.12 -4.59 -4.62
CA SER A 55 4.80 -3.79 -3.44
C SER A 55 5.76 -4.10 -2.28
N VAL A 56 6.02 -5.39 -2.03
CA VAL A 56 6.98 -5.80 -0.99
C VAL A 56 8.41 -5.37 -1.34
N LEU A 57 8.82 -5.54 -2.60
CA LEU A 57 10.16 -5.19 -3.07
C LEU A 57 10.43 -3.68 -3.01
N LEU A 58 9.49 -2.86 -3.48
CA LEU A 58 9.58 -1.40 -3.50
C LEU A 58 9.39 -0.76 -2.13
N THR A 59 8.71 -1.44 -1.21
CA THR A 59 8.62 -0.96 0.17
C THR A 59 9.91 -1.27 0.94
N PHE A 60 10.67 -2.32 0.57
CA PHE A 60 11.94 -2.77 1.17
C PHE A 60 11.99 -2.73 2.71
N GLY A 61 10.84 -2.88 3.38
CA GLY A 61 10.73 -2.79 4.84
C GLY A 61 10.93 -1.38 5.41
N MET A 62 10.76 -0.31 4.63
CA MET A 62 10.94 1.07 5.10
C MET A 62 10.05 1.42 6.29
N GLU A 63 8.84 0.85 6.37
CA GLU A 63 7.96 1.07 7.52
C GLU A 63 8.63 0.66 8.85
N THR A 64 9.29 -0.51 8.91
CA THR A 64 9.94 -1.00 10.13
C THR A 64 11.21 -0.21 10.46
N ALA A 65 12.00 0.11 9.44
CA ALA A 65 13.18 0.96 9.59
C ALA A 65 12.79 2.35 10.11
N PHE A 66 11.76 2.96 9.52
CA PHE A 66 11.23 4.26 9.91
C PHE A 66 10.79 4.26 11.38
N PHE A 67 10.05 3.25 11.85
CA PHE A 67 9.65 3.17 13.26
C PHE A 67 10.82 3.04 14.23
N ARG A 68 11.86 2.31 13.84
CA ARG A 68 13.05 2.14 14.68
C ARG A 68 13.78 3.46 14.87
N PHE A 69 14.03 4.19 13.78
CA PHE A 69 14.75 5.46 13.84
C PHE A 69 13.89 6.60 14.41
N TYR A 70 12.59 6.62 14.16
CA TYR A 70 11.69 7.66 14.69
C TYR A 70 11.62 7.68 16.22
N LYS A 71 11.82 6.53 16.88
CA LYS A 71 11.87 6.44 18.34
C LYS A 71 13.22 6.86 18.94
N ALA A 72 14.30 6.77 18.17
CA ALA A 72 15.66 7.03 18.63
C ALA A 72 16.14 8.46 18.34
N GLU A 73 15.56 9.12 17.32
CA GLU A 73 16.04 10.41 16.82
C GLU A 73 15.37 11.60 17.51
N GLU A 74 16.16 12.59 17.95
CA GLU A 74 15.65 13.86 18.50
C GLU A 74 15.11 14.78 17.40
N LYS A 75 15.71 14.75 16.19
CA LYS A 75 15.30 15.55 15.03
C LYS A 75 14.37 14.79 14.09
N LYS A 76 13.12 14.61 14.55
CA LYS A 76 12.09 13.83 13.85
C LYS A 76 11.74 14.34 12.44
N ASP A 77 11.79 15.65 12.22
CA ASP A 77 11.41 16.26 10.93
C ASP A 77 12.45 15.97 9.82
N ALA A 78 13.73 15.99 10.16
CA ALA A 78 14.81 15.66 9.22
C ALA A 78 14.75 14.19 8.80
N LEU A 79 14.43 13.29 9.74
CA LEU A 79 14.25 11.86 9.47
C LEU A 79 13.06 11.60 8.53
N VAL A 80 11.94 12.30 8.73
CA VAL A 80 10.75 12.20 7.86
C VAL A 80 11.09 12.63 6.44
N SER A 81 11.70 13.81 6.28
CA SER A 81 12.08 14.34 4.97
C SER A 81 13.05 13.40 4.25
N THR A 82 14.09 12.92 4.95
CA THR A 82 15.09 12.01 4.37
C THR A 82 14.49 10.67 3.97
N SER A 83 13.62 10.09 4.81
CA SER A 83 12.95 8.82 4.51
C SER A 83 12.00 8.97 3.31
N PHE A 84 11.26 10.08 3.26
CA PHE A 84 10.38 10.39 2.14
C PHE A 84 11.16 10.55 0.84
N ILE A 85 12.26 11.31 0.83
CA ILE A 85 13.11 11.50 -0.35
C ILE A 85 13.70 10.16 -0.82
N SER A 86 14.13 9.29 0.09
CA SER A 86 14.67 7.98 -0.26
C SER A 86 13.63 7.09 -0.95
N VAL A 87 12.42 7.02 -0.39
CA VAL A 87 11.31 6.25 -1.00
C VAL A 87 10.86 6.89 -2.31
N PHE A 88 10.76 8.21 -2.37
CA PHE A 88 10.41 8.94 -3.59
C PHE A 88 11.42 8.69 -4.71
N ALA A 89 12.73 8.76 -4.41
CA ALA A 89 13.78 8.44 -5.37
C ALA A 89 13.68 6.98 -5.87
N SER A 90 13.40 6.03 -4.97
CA SER A 90 13.22 4.62 -5.36
C SER A 90 11.98 4.40 -6.25
N ALA A 91 10.87 5.08 -5.96
CA ALA A 91 9.66 5.02 -6.76
C ALA A 91 9.86 5.64 -8.15
N VAL A 92 10.52 6.81 -8.23
CA VAL A 92 10.85 7.46 -9.50
C VAL A 92 11.80 6.59 -10.33
N LEU A 93 12.84 6.02 -9.71
CA LEU A 93 13.75 5.09 -10.38
C LEU A 93 12.98 3.89 -10.94
N PHE A 94 12.07 3.29 -10.15
CA PHE A 94 11.24 2.18 -10.59
C PHE A 94 10.37 2.55 -11.77
N VAL A 95 9.69 3.70 -11.73
CA VAL A 95 8.84 4.17 -12.84
C VAL A 95 9.67 4.33 -14.11
N ILE A 96 10.84 4.98 -14.03
CA ILE A 96 11.72 5.18 -15.19
C ILE A 96 12.17 3.82 -15.77
N LEU A 97 12.59 2.88 -14.92
CA LEU A 97 12.99 1.54 -15.34
C LEU A 97 11.82 0.77 -15.97
N ALA A 98 10.63 0.84 -15.36
CA ALA A 98 9.44 0.14 -15.84
C ALA A 98 8.96 0.66 -17.20
N PHE A 99 9.07 1.97 -17.46
CA PHE A 99 8.79 2.54 -18.78
C PHE A 99 9.88 2.20 -19.82
N THR A 100 11.15 2.28 -19.42
CA THR A 100 12.29 1.98 -20.32
C THR A 100 12.32 0.52 -20.75
N PHE A 101 12.04 -0.40 -19.83
CA PHE A 101 12.02 -1.85 -20.08
C PHE A 101 10.59 -2.38 -20.22
N SER A 102 9.65 -1.55 -20.68
CA SER A 102 8.22 -1.90 -20.75
C SER A 102 7.96 -3.18 -21.55
N ASP A 103 8.66 -3.40 -22.68
CA ASP A 103 8.53 -4.62 -23.49
C ASP A 103 8.96 -5.90 -22.74
N PHE A 104 9.98 -5.79 -21.88
CA PHE A 104 10.45 -6.92 -21.06
C PHE A 104 9.42 -7.26 -19.99
N PHE A 105 8.88 -6.24 -19.33
CA PHE A 105 7.83 -6.40 -18.32
C PHE A 105 6.53 -6.92 -18.93
N MET A 106 6.12 -6.44 -20.11
CA MET A 106 4.94 -6.96 -20.82
C MET A 106 5.04 -8.46 -21.13
N LYS A 107 6.25 -8.95 -21.48
CA LYS A 107 6.50 -10.36 -21.78
C LYS A 107 6.55 -11.23 -20.53
N ILE A 108 7.19 -10.76 -19.46
CA ILE A 108 7.28 -11.51 -18.19
C ILE A 108 5.94 -11.58 -17.48
N PHE A 109 5.16 -10.50 -17.52
CA PHE A 109 3.87 -10.43 -16.86
C PHE A 109 2.73 -11.05 -17.67
N ASP A 110 2.97 -11.47 -18.91
CA ASP A 110 1.97 -12.08 -19.78
C ASP A 110 0.62 -11.32 -19.80
N PHE A 111 0.68 -9.98 -19.91
CA PHE A 111 -0.51 -9.11 -19.86
C PHE A 111 -1.34 -9.13 -21.15
N GLY A 112 -1.34 -10.24 -21.89
CA GLY A 112 -2.20 -10.44 -23.07
C GLY A 112 -2.06 -9.38 -24.17
N GLY A 113 -0.97 -8.61 -24.19
CA GLY A 113 -0.80 -7.47 -25.09
C GLY A 113 -1.61 -6.21 -24.73
N ASN A 114 -2.11 -6.09 -23.49
CA ASN A 114 -2.82 -4.90 -23.01
C ASN A 114 -1.87 -3.92 -22.28
N PRO A 115 -1.32 -2.89 -22.97
CA PRO A 115 -0.39 -1.94 -22.36
C PRO A 115 -1.02 -1.09 -21.25
N LEU A 116 -2.34 -1.07 -21.13
CA LEU A 116 -3.04 -0.36 -20.05
C LEU A 116 -2.80 -1.04 -18.70
N GLN A 117 -2.78 -2.38 -18.64
CA GLN A 117 -2.56 -3.14 -17.40
C GLN A 117 -1.19 -2.83 -16.80
N LEU A 118 -0.13 -2.80 -17.63
CA LEU A 118 1.20 -2.43 -17.15
C LEU A 118 1.25 -1.00 -16.61
N LYS A 119 0.65 -0.03 -17.31
CA LYS A 119 0.61 1.37 -16.86
C LYS A 119 -0.14 1.53 -15.54
N LEU A 120 -1.26 0.81 -15.39
CA LEU A 120 -2.02 0.79 -14.14
C LEU A 120 -1.22 0.16 -13.00
N LEU A 121 -0.53 -0.96 -13.26
CA LEU A 121 0.34 -1.61 -12.27
C LEU A 121 1.43 -0.65 -11.78
N ILE A 122 2.16 -0.02 -12.70
CA ILE A 122 3.24 0.92 -12.38
C ILE A 122 2.68 2.11 -11.59
N GLY A 123 1.54 2.66 -12.01
CA GLY A 123 0.90 3.79 -11.34
C GLY A 123 0.47 3.45 -9.90
N ILE A 124 -0.20 2.31 -9.71
CA ILE A 124 -0.64 1.84 -8.39
C ILE A 124 0.58 1.60 -7.50
N LEU A 125 1.60 0.89 -7.99
CA LEU A 125 2.82 0.62 -7.22
C LEU A 125 3.56 1.90 -6.81
N ALA A 126 3.64 2.89 -7.71
CA ALA A 126 4.27 4.16 -7.40
C ALA A 126 3.51 4.92 -6.30
N ILE A 127 2.18 4.99 -6.40
CA ILE A 127 1.33 5.64 -5.40
C ILE A 127 1.40 4.90 -4.06
N ASP A 128 1.30 3.58 -4.05
CA ASP A 128 1.39 2.75 -2.84
C ASP A 128 2.74 2.93 -2.14
N THR A 129 3.83 2.87 -2.90
CA THR A 129 5.19 3.05 -2.37
C THR A 129 5.35 4.43 -1.74
N LEU A 130 4.85 5.49 -2.40
CA LEU A 130 4.87 6.84 -1.84
C LEU A 130 4.02 6.99 -0.59
N ALA A 131 2.89 6.28 -0.51
CA ALA A 131 1.99 6.34 0.62
C ALA A 131 2.55 5.65 1.88
N VAL A 132 3.53 4.74 1.75
CA VAL A 132 4.17 4.04 2.89
C VAL A 132 4.68 5.01 3.95
N ILE A 133 5.41 6.07 3.56
CA ILE A 133 6.04 6.99 4.51
C ILE A 133 5.02 7.88 5.24
N PRO A 134 4.05 8.55 4.58
CA PRO A 134 2.96 9.25 5.25
C PRO A 134 2.19 8.35 6.22
N PHE A 135 1.91 7.10 5.82
CA PHE A 135 1.24 6.13 6.66
C PHE A 135 2.09 5.72 7.87
N ALA A 136 3.39 5.47 7.68
CA ALA A 136 4.32 5.18 8.75
C ALA A 136 4.46 6.37 9.71
N TYR A 137 4.55 7.60 9.20
CA TYR A 137 4.60 8.81 10.02
C TYR A 137 3.34 8.97 10.89
N LEU A 138 2.15 8.84 10.31
CA LEU A 138 0.89 8.93 11.05
C LEU A 138 0.79 7.88 12.17
N ARG A 139 1.30 6.67 11.91
CA ARG A 139 1.36 5.58 12.89
C ARG A 139 2.42 5.82 13.97
N ALA A 140 3.56 6.43 13.62
CA ALA A 140 4.64 6.76 14.55
C ALA A 140 4.29 7.94 15.48
N SER A 141 3.51 8.89 14.99
CA SER A 141 3.06 10.08 15.75
C SER A 141 1.82 9.83 16.64
N ASN A 142 1.40 8.58 16.84
CA ASN A 142 0.20 8.23 17.62
C ASN A 142 -1.08 8.96 17.18
N LEU A 143 -1.27 9.18 15.86
CA LEU A 143 -2.51 9.72 15.29
C LEU A 143 -3.30 8.63 14.52
N PRO A 144 -3.77 7.57 15.21
CA PRO A 144 -4.41 6.40 14.60
C PRO A 144 -5.71 6.74 13.87
N VAL A 145 -6.41 7.80 14.31
CA VAL A 145 -7.66 8.26 13.69
C VAL A 145 -7.41 8.84 12.30
N ARG A 146 -6.34 9.63 12.11
CA ARG A 146 -5.98 10.18 10.79
C ARG A 146 -5.44 9.09 9.86
N TYR A 147 -4.66 8.13 10.39
CA TYR A 147 -4.22 6.94 9.66
C TYR A 147 -5.40 6.11 9.15
N ALA A 148 -6.37 5.81 10.02
CA ALA A 148 -7.53 4.99 9.67
C ALA A 148 -8.41 5.70 8.61
N VAL A 149 -8.64 7.01 8.75
CA VAL A 149 -9.43 7.78 7.78
C VAL A 149 -8.74 7.83 6.41
N ILE A 150 -7.44 8.13 6.35
CA ILE A 150 -6.71 8.20 5.08
C ILE A 150 -6.58 6.81 4.44
N LYS A 151 -6.39 5.76 5.24
CA LYS A 151 -6.35 4.38 4.73
C LYS A 151 -7.71 3.91 4.22
N LEU A 152 -8.81 4.31 4.85
CA LEU A 152 -10.16 4.05 4.34
C LEU A 152 -10.45 4.78 3.03
N ILE A 153 -9.92 5.99 2.86
CA ILE A 153 -10.03 6.73 1.60
C ILE A 153 -9.15 6.09 0.50
N ASN A 154 -7.99 5.53 0.85
CA ASN A 154 -7.11 4.83 -0.10
C ASN A 154 -7.57 3.38 -0.43
N VAL A 155 -8.55 2.84 0.30
CA VAL A 155 -9.13 1.51 0.02
C VAL A 155 -10.29 1.60 -1.01
N GLY A 156 -10.54 2.79 -1.57
CA GLY A 156 -11.53 3.03 -2.63
C GLY A 156 -10.98 2.80 -4.03
#